data_AF-A0A2I0PSP9-F1
#
_entry.id   AF-A0A2I0PSP9-F1
#
_cell.length_a   1.000
_cell.length_b   1.000
_cell.length_c   1.000
_cell.angle_alpha   90.00
_cell.angle_beta   90.00
_cell.angle_gamma   90.00
#
_symmetry.space_group_name_H-M   'P 1'
#
loop_
_entity.id
_entity.type
_entity.pdbx_description
1 polymer ?
#
loop_
_entity_poly.entity_id
_entity_poly.type
_entity_poly.pdbx_seq_one_letter_code
_entity_poly.pdbx_strand_id
1 'polypeptide(L)'
;MLDEPARILIAAVLCWINFVAIDIFFRLPERGGVSGATAIAEEIERGGGDLHGGNMMGNIVSSPDASAGTLLAACGVYCAGLPGGLFAVLLVYIGNRICYDRGYAGTTGAITATFLVYGMTMIGFTAPDFIAGMVIAILTIQGISHARSSRLIGRLWAFRNRLLGAP
;
A
#
# COMPACT_ATOMS: atom_id res chain seq x y z
N MET A 1 24.04 15.81 4.65
CA MET A 1 23.46 14.47 4.39
C MET A 1 22.47 14.19 5.50
N LEU A 2 21.27 13.70 5.19
CA LEU A 2 20.31 13.29 6.22
C LEU A 2 20.83 12.03 6.93
N ASP A 3 20.67 11.98 8.25
CA ASP A 3 20.97 10.78 9.04
C ASP A 3 20.10 9.61 8.58
N GLU A 4 20.62 8.39 8.67
CA GLU A 4 19.94 7.17 8.22
C GLU A 4 18.53 6.99 8.80
N PRO A 5 18.28 7.22 10.12
CA PRO A 5 16.93 7.15 10.66
C PRO A 5 15.97 8.17 10.02
N ALA A 6 16.45 9.37 9.71
CA ALA A 6 15.64 10.39 9.06
C ALA A 6 15.28 9.99 7.61
N ARG A 7 16.21 9.38 6.86
CA ARG A 7 15.93 8.87 5.52
C ARG A 7 14.88 7.75 5.56
N ILE A 8 15.00 6.80 6.48
CA ILE A 8 14.04 5.70 6.64
C ILE A 8 12.64 6.25 6.97
N LEU A 9 12.53 7.24 7.87
CA LEU A 9 11.24 7.85 8.21
C LEU A 9 10.63 8.61 7.04
N ILE A 10 11.43 9.36 6.27
CA ILE A 10 10.94 10.03 5.06
C ILE A 10 10.49 8.99 4.02
N ALA A 11 11.27 7.92 3.81
CA ALA A 11 10.91 6.85 2.91
C ALA A 11 9.61 6.15 3.36
N ALA A 12 9.42 5.93 4.67
CA ALA A 12 8.18 5.40 5.22
C ALA A 12 6.97 6.30 4.90
N VAL A 13 7.09 7.61 5.08
CA VAL A 13 6.02 8.56 4.75
C VAL A 13 5.71 8.57 3.26
N LEU A 14 6.74 8.58 2.40
CA LEU A 14 6.55 8.54 0.94
C LEU A 14 5.86 7.25 0.48
N CYS A 15 6.32 6.10 0.99
CA CYS A 15 5.69 4.80 0.73
C CYS A 15 4.24 4.79 1.22
N TRP A 16 4.00 5.24 2.45
CA TRP A 16 2.67 5.33 3.05
C TRP A 16 1.72 6.15 2.18
N ILE A 17 2.14 7.35 1.78
CA ILE A 17 1.34 8.22 0.91
C ILE A 17 1.09 7.52 -0.43
N ASN A 18 2.10 6.90 -1.04
CA ASN A 18 1.97 6.23 -2.33
C ASN A 18 0.89 5.12 -2.29
N PHE A 19 1.01 4.16 -1.38
CA PHE A 19 0.07 3.03 -1.39
C PHE A 19 -1.32 3.45 -0.90
N VAL A 20 -1.42 4.28 0.14
CA VAL A 20 -2.73 4.72 0.66
C VAL A 20 -3.49 5.54 -0.39
N ALA A 21 -2.79 6.42 -1.12
CA ALA A 21 -3.41 7.20 -2.19
C ALA A 21 -3.90 6.30 -3.32
N ILE A 22 -3.10 5.31 -3.73
CA ILE A 22 -3.46 4.36 -4.80
C ILE A 22 -4.65 3.50 -4.39
N ASP A 23 -4.64 2.95 -3.18
CA ASP A 23 -5.73 2.09 -2.69
C ASP A 23 -7.05 2.87 -2.57
N ILE A 24 -7.00 4.13 -2.10
CA ILE A 24 -8.17 5.02 -2.09
C ILE A 24 -8.61 5.38 -3.52
N PHE A 25 -7.67 5.66 -4.42
CA PHE A 25 -7.98 5.98 -5.83
C PHE A 25 -8.72 4.83 -6.52
N PHE A 26 -8.27 3.59 -6.29
CA PHE A 26 -8.91 2.37 -6.79
C PHE A 26 -10.11 1.91 -5.95
N ARG A 27 -10.54 2.69 -4.96
CA ARG A 27 -11.74 2.46 -4.15
C ARG A 27 -11.71 1.14 -3.38
N LEU A 28 -10.54 0.69 -2.95
CA LEU A 28 -10.43 -0.49 -2.08
C LEU A 28 -11.23 -0.38 -0.76
N PRO A 29 -11.46 0.82 -0.17
CA PRO A 29 -12.34 0.93 0.99
C PRO A 29 -13.83 0.68 0.72
N GLU A 30 -14.28 0.75 -0.54
CA GLU A 30 -15.71 0.66 -0.89
C GLU A 30 -16.30 -0.72 -0.54
N ARG A 31 -15.57 -1.79 -0.86
CA ARG A 31 -15.97 -3.19 -0.59
C ARG A 31 -14.78 -4.15 -0.65
N GLY A 32 -14.94 -5.34 -0.06
CA GLY A 32 -14.03 -6.46 -0.26
C GLY A 32 -14.00 -6.91 -1.72
N GLY A 33 -12.81 -7.02 -2.30
CA GLY A 33 -12.57 -7.48 -3.67
C GLY A 33 -12.58 -9.00 -3.81
N VAL A 34 -12.32 -9.72 -2.71
CA VAL A 34 -12.34 -11.18 -2.60
C VAL A 34 -12.96 -11.61 -1.27
N SER A 35 -13.38 -12.88 -1.13
CA SER A 35 -14.07 -13.38 0.06
C SER A 35 -13.29 -13.18 1.36
N GLY A 36 -11.95 -13.30 1.32
CA GLY A 36 -11.08 -13.06 2.47
C GLY A 36 -11.11 -11.61 2.97
N ALA A 37 -11.25 -10.65 2.05
CA ALA A 37 -11.28 -9.24 2.40
C ALA A 37 -12.54 -8.87 3.19
N THR A 38 -13.68 -9.41 2.79
CA THR A 38 -14.96 -9.19 3.48
C THR A 38 -14.93 -9.76 4.90
N ALA A 39 -14.42 -10.99 5.06
CA ALA A 39 -14.33 -11.62 6.38
C ALA A 39 -13.44 -10.82 7.35
N ILE A 40 -12.31 -10.28 6.86
CA ILE A 40 -11.43 -9.41 7.67
C ILE A 40 -12.15 -8.11 8.04
N ALA A 41 -12.87 -7.50 7.09
CA ALA A 41 -13.59 -6.26 7.33
C ALA A 41 -14.66 -6.39 8.42
N GLU A 42 -15.46 -7.46 8.35
CA GLU A 42 -16.50 -7.77 9.33
C GLU A 42 -15.90 -8.01 10.73
N GLU A 43 -14.78 -8.75 10.82
CA GLU A 43 -14.12 -8.99 12.10
C GLU A 43 -13.55 -7.69 12.71
N ILE A 44 -12.97 -6.82 11.87
CA ILE A 44 -12.48 -5.51 12.31
C ILE A 44 -13.64 -4.63 12.81
N GLU A 45 -14.77 -4.63 12.11
CA GLU A 45 -15.97 -3.90 12.52
C GLU A 45 -16.51 -4.41 13.86
N ARG A 46 -16.59 -5.74 14.04
CA ARG A 46 -16.98 -6.37 15.33
C ARG A 46 -16.04 -5.99 16.47
N GLY A 47 -14.76 -5.79 16.18
CA GLY A 47 -13.75 -5.26 17.10
C GLY A 47 -13.85 -3.74 17.37
N GLY A 48 -14.89 -3.06 16.87
CA GLY A 48 -15.10 -1.62 17.01
C GLY A 48 -14.30 -0.79 16.00
N GLY A 49 -13.83 -1.39 14.90
CA GLY A 49 -13.22 -0.69 13.78
C GLY A 49 -14.23 -0.04 12.84
N ASP A 50 -13.75 0.42 11.70
CA ASP A 50 -14.56 0.97 10.60
C ASP A 50 -14.63 -0.04 9.45
N LEU A 51 -15.82 -0.26 8.88
CA LEU A 51 -16.02 -1.25 7.83
C LEU A 51 -15.29 -0.91 6.53
N HIS A 52 -15.26 0.37 6.11
CA HIS A 52 -14.56 0.78 4.91
C HIS A 52 -13.05 0.66 5.07
N GLY A 53 -12.52 1.06 6.23
CA GLY A 53 -11.14 0.81 6.59
C GLY A 53 -10.80 -0.68 6.66
N GLY A 54 -11.73 -1.48 7.20
CA GLY A 54 -11.62 -2.94 7.24
C GLY A 54 -11.60 -3.57 5.85
N ASN A 55 -12.44 -3.10 4.91
CA ASN A 55 -12.45 -3.54 3.52
C ASN A 55 -11.10 -3.30 2.85
N MET A 56 -10.54 -2.09 3.02
CA MET A 56 -9.23 -1.77 2.49
C MET A 56 -8.17 -2.71 3.07
N MET A 57 -8.07 -2.83 4.40
CA MET A 57 -7.11 -3.76 5.03
C MET A 57 -7.28 -5.21 4.57
N GLY A 58 -8.52 -5.68 4.46
CA GLY A 58 -8.83 -7.01 3.98
C GLY A 58 -8.34 -7.22 2.55
N ASN A 59 -8.47 -6.22 1.67
CA ASN A 59 -7.95 -6.25 0.31
C ASN A 59 -6.42 -6.31 0.29
N ILE A 60 -5.76 -5.58 1.19
CA ILE A 60 -4.30 -5.65 1.34
C ILE A 60 -3.83 -7.05 1.73
N VAL A 61 -4.49 -7.68 2.70
CA VAL A 61 -4.08 -9.02 3.19
C VAL A 61 -4.37 -10.11 2.14
N SER A 62 -5.46 -9.95 1.39
CA SER A 62 -6.01 -11.04 0.56
C SER A 62 -5.51 -11.03 -0.89
N SER A 63 -4.77 -10.01 -1.32
CA SER A 63 -4.29 -9.87 -2.71
C SER A 63 -3.05 -8.99 -2.78
N PRO A 64 -2.25 -9.04 -3.87
CA PRO A 64 -1.15 -8.11 -4.06
C PRO A 64 -1.70 -6.71 -4.36
N ASP A 65 -1.85 -5.93 -3.31
CA ASP A 65 -2.32 -4.54 -3.31
C ASP A 65 -1.18 -3.55 -3.55
N ALA A 66 -1.45 -2.25 -3.44
CA ALA A 66 -0.43 -1.23 -3.62
C ALA A 66 0.70 -1.35 -2.57
N SER A 67 0.44 -1.82 -1.35
CA SER A 67 1.47 -1.97 -0.32
C SER A 67 2.43 -3.13 -0.61
N ALA A 68 1.93 -4.30 -1.01
CA ALA A 68 2.73 -5.44 -1.46
C ALA A 68 3.50 -5.10 -2.74
N GLY A 69 2.85 -4.41 -3.68
CA GLY A 69 3.48 -3.93 -4.90
C GLY A 69 4.61 -2.94 -4.64
N THR A 70 4.42 -2.01 -3.72
CA THR A 70 5.45 -1.04 -3.32
C THR A 70 6.65 -1.71 -2.66
N LEU A 71 6.42 -2.68 -1.77
CA LEU A 71 7.49 -3.44 -1.13
C LEU A 71 8.30 -4.26 -2.15
N LEU A 72 7.62 -4.98 -3.04
CA LEU A 72 8.29 -5.80 -4.04
C LEU A 72 9.08 -4.93 -5.04
N ALA A 73 8.55 -3.77 -5.42
CA ALA A 73 9.26 -2.80 -6.25
C ALA A 73 10.53 -2.28 -5.56
N ALA A 74 10.48 -1.94 -4.27
CA ALA A 74 11.66 -1.51 -3.52
C ALA A 74 12.74 -2.62 -3.47
N CYS A 75 12.33 -3.87 -3.23
CA CYS A 75 13.23 -5.03 -3.29
C CYS A 75 13.80 -5.25 -4.71
N GLY A 76 12.99 -5.09 -5.75
CA GLY A 76 13.42 -5.19 -7.14
C GLY A 76 14.48 -4.13 -7.48
N VAL A 77 14.23 -2.87 -7.10
CA VAL A 77 15.18 -1.76 -7.29
C VAL A 77 16.47 -2.00 -6.51
N TYR A 78 16.39 -2.56 -5.30
CA TYR A 78 17.57 -2.97 -4.54
C TYR A 78 18.42 -4.01 -5.27
N CYS A 79 17.78 -5.04 -5.85
CA CYS A 79 18.50 -6.15 -6.49
C CYS A 79 19.11 -5.78 -7.86
N ALA A 80 18.40 -5.00 -8.68
CA ALA A 80 18.80 -4.77 -10.08
C ALA A 80 18.46 -3.37 -10.60
N GLY A 81 18.23 -2.38 -9.74
CA GLY A 81 17.85 -1.04 -10.14
C GLY A 81 16.50 -1.00 -10.88
N LEU A 82 16.36 -0.07 -11.83
CA LEU A 82 15.10 0.10 -12.57
C LEU A 82 14.58 -1.20 -13.22
N PRO A 83 15.40 -2.04 -13.90
CA PRO A 83 14.95 -3.34 -14.41
C PRO A 83 14.34 -4.26 -13.36
N GLY A 84 14.91 -4.30 -12.16
CA GLY A 84 14.40 -5.14 -11.07
C GLY A 84 13.04 -4.65 -10.55
N GLY A 85 12.83 -3.33 -10.46
CA GLY A 85 11.52 -2.77 -10.13
C GLY A 85 10.45 -3.09 -11.20
N LEU A 86 10.80 -2.97 -12.49
CA LEU A 86 9.89 -3.34 -13.59
C LEU A 86 9.58 -4.84 -13.60
N PHE A 87 10.54 -5.69 -13.23
CA PHE A 87 10.30 -7.11 -13.06
C PHE A 87 9.33 -7.38 -11.88
N ALA A 88 9.46 -6.64 -10.77
CA ALA A 88 8.51 -6.72 -9.67
C ALA A 88 7.08 -6.33 -10.10
N VAL A 89 6.92 -5.31 -10.95
CA VAL A 89 5.60 -4.95 -11.54
C VAL A 89 4.97 -6.14 -12.27
N LEU A 90 5.76 -6.86 -13.07
CA LEU A 90 5.28 -8.05 -13.77
C LEU A 90 4.84 -9.15 -12.79
N LEU A 91 5.64 -9.41 -11.75
CA LEU A 91 5.29 -10.40 -10.73
C LEU A 91 4.01 -10.03 -9.99
N VAL A 92 3.83 -8.76 -9.62
CA VAL A 92 2.61 -8.26 -8.98
C VAL A 92 1.41 -8.42 -9.91
N TYR A 93 1.56 -8.05 -11.18
CA TYR A 93 0.51 -8.26 -12.17
C TYR A 93 0.06 -9.73 -12.28
N ILE A 94 1.02 -10.67 -12.34
CA ILE A 94 0.74 -12.10 -12.35
C ILE A 94 0.05 -12.53 -11.05
N GLY A 95 0.57 -12.08 -9.90
CA GLY A 95 0.00 -12.37 -8.59
C GLY A 95 -1.46 -11.93 -8.46
N ASN A 96 -1.81 -10.75 -8.96
CA ASN A 96 -3.20 -10.25 -8.95
C ASN A 96 -4.14 -11.22 -9.68
N ARG A 97 -3.70 -11.79 -10.81
CA ARG A 97 -4.52 -12.75 -11.57
C ARG A 97 -4.66 -14.09 -10.87
N ILE A 98 -3.62 -14.55 -10.19
CA ILE A 98 -3.66 -15.77 -9.37
C ILE A 98 -4.64 -15.57 -8.20
N CYS A 99 -4.64 -14.40 -7.56
CA CYS A 99 -5.55 -14.04 -6.47
C CYS A 99 -6.97 -13.69 -6.94
N TYR A 100 -7.26 -13.80 -8.24
CA TYR A 100 -8.53 -13.39 -8.85
C TYR A 100 -8.91 -11.93 -8.58
N ASP A 101 -7.93 -11.07 -8.30
CA ASP A 101 -8.12 -9.64 -8.21
C ASP A 101 -8.11 -9.02 -9.62
N ARG A 102 -9.27 -8.48 -10.01
CA ARG A 102 -9.42 -7.78 -11.29
C ARG A 102 -8.87 -6.35 -11.23
N GLY A 103 -8.63 -5.83 -10.04
CA GLY A 103 -8.05 -4.51 -9.79
C GLY A 103 -6.62 -4.37 -10.28
N TYR A 104 -6.19 -3.12 -10.35
CA TYR A 104 -4.85 -2.71 -10.77
C TYR A 104 -4.10 -1.93 -9.68
N ALA A 105 -4.62 -1.93 -8.44
CA ALA A 105 -4.02 -1.21 -7.32
C ALA A 105 -2.58 -1.67 -7.08
N GLY A 106 -2.35 -2.98 -6.99
CA GLY A 106 -0.99 -3.52 -6.82
C GLY A 106 -0.05 -3.22 -7.97
N THR A 107 -0.47 -3.46 -9.21
CA THR A 107 0.38 -3.18 -10.38
C THR A 107 0.72 -1.69 -10.47
N THR A 108 -0.26 -0.81 -10.22
CA THR A 108 -0.05 0.64 -10.22
C THR A 108 0.89 1.05 -9.08
N GLY A 109 0.68 0.51 -7.87
CA GLY A 109 1.54 0.71 -6.71
C GLY A 109 2.98 0.29 -6.98
N ALA A 110 3.19 -0.86 -7.63
CA ALA A 110 4.52 -1.32 -8.01
C ALA A 110 5.18 -0.41 -9.07
N ILE A 111 4.41 0.09 -10.05
CA ILE A 111 4.94 1.01 -11.07
C ILE A 111 5.36 2.33 -10.42
N THR A 112 4.47 2.97 -9.67
CA THR A 112 4.76 4.26 -9.03
C THR A 112 5.90 4.12 -8.03
N ALA A 113 5.93 3.04 -7.25
CA ALA A 113 7.00 2.75 -6.31
C ALA A 113 8.34 2.53 -7.01
N THR A 114 8.36 1.81 -8.14
CA THR A 114 9.60 1.59 -8.91
C THR A 114 10.24 2.91 -9.30
N PHE A 115 9.47 3.83 -9.88
CA PHE A 115 9.98 5.15 -10.27
C PHE A 115 10.29 6.05 -9.07
N LEU A 116 9.48 5.98 -8.01
CA LEU A 116 9.72 6.71 -6.76
C LEU A 116 11.04 6.28 -6.12
N VAL A 117 11.22 4.99 -5.86
CA VAL A 117 12.43 4.46 -5.21
C VAL A 117 13.64 4.75 -6.09
N TYR A 118 13.58 4.43 -7.39
CA TYR A 118 14.70 4.69 -8.30
C TYR A 118 15.06 6.18 -8.37
N GLY A 119 14.07 7.06 -8.52
CA GLY A 119 14.30 8.51 -8.53
C GLY A 119 14.90 9.03 -7.22
N MET A 120 14.43 8.52 -6.09
CA MET A 120 14.94 8.91 -4.76
C MET A 120 16.38 8.40 -4.54
N THR A 121 16.76 7.27 -5.14
CA THR A 121 18.16 6.82 -5.08
C THR A 121 19.13 7.77 -5.79
N MET A 122 18.66 8.55 -6.76
CA MET A 122 19.47 9.56 -7.45
C MET A 122 19.75 10.80 -6.59
N ILE A 123 18.99 11.02 -5.51
CA ILE A 123 19.13 12.19 -4.62
C ILE A 123 19.62 11.82 -3.21
N GLY A 124 20.26 10.66 -3.07
CA GLY A 124 20.99 10.27 -1.86
C GLY A 124 20.21 9.39 -0.87
N PHE A 125 19.06 8.85 -1.26
CA PHE A 125 18.43 7.73 -0.55
C PHE A 125 19.00 6.40 -1.06
N THR A 126 18.82 5.35 -0.28
CA THR A 126 19.15 3.98 -0.68
C THR A 126 17.88 3.14 -0.80
N ALA A 127 17.87 2.13 -1.66
CA ALA A 127 16.72 1.23 -1.74
C ALA A 127 16.39 0.52 -0.41
N PRO A 128 17.37 0.14 0.45
CA PRO A 128 17.10 -0.34 1.81
C PRO A 128 16.32 0.65 2.69
N ASP A 129 16.54 1.97 2.55
CA ASP A 129 15.75 2.97 3.28
C ASP A 129 14.25 2.82 2.96
N PHE A 130 13.92 2.52 1.69
CA PHE A 130 12.54 2.28 1.24
C PHE A 130 11.99 0.92 1.63
N ILE A 131 12.81 -0.13 1.67
CA ILE A 131 12.39 -1.45 2.18
C ILE A 131 12.01 -1.34 3.66
N ALA A 132 12.90 -0.77 4.48
CA ALA A 132 12.65 -0.54 5.90
C ALA A 132 11.45 0.40 6.11
N GLY A 133 11.40 1.50 5.36
CA GLY A 133 10.31 2.46 5.41
C GLY A 133 8.96 1.84 5.05
N MET A 134 8.92 0.96 4.05
CA MET A 134 7.70 0.26 3.64
C MET A 134 7.20 -0.70 4.72
N VAL A 135 8.10 -1.43 5.39
CA VAL A 135 7.73 -2.28 6.54
C VAL A 135 7.10 -1.44 7.65
N ILE A 136 7.71 -0.30 7.99
CA ILE A 136 7.13 0.65 8.96
C ILE A 136 5.75 1.11 8.49
N ALA A 137 5.61 1.51 7.23
CA ALA A 137 4.36 2.00 6.68
C ALA A 137 3.24 0.94 6.73
N ILE A 138 3.53 -0.32 6.38
CA ILE A 138 2.59 -1.44 6.52
C ILE A 138 2.19 -1.64 7.99
N LEU A 139 3.15 -1.63 8.91
CA LEU A 139 2.86 -1.79 10.34
C LEU A 139 1.96 -0.69 10.89
N THR A 140 2.08 0.55 10.40
CA THR A 140 1.19 1.64 10.83
C THR A 140 -0.26 1.43 10.38
N ILE A 141 -0.48 0.82 9.22
CA ILE A 141 -1.82 0.60 8.66
C ILE A 141 -2.41 -0.73 9.14
N GLN A 142 -1.62 -1.78 9.27
CA GLN A 142 -2.13 -3.13 9.57
C GLN A 142 -1.55 -3.75 10.85
N GLY A 143 -0.36 -3.36 11.28
CA GLY A 143 0.36 -4.09 12.34
C GLY A 143 0.04 -3.66 13.77
N ILE A 144 -0.23 -2.37 14.03
CA ILE A 144 -0.29 -1.85 15.41
C ILE A 144 -1.69 -1.99 16.02
N SER A 145 -2.75 -1.62 15.28
CA SER A 145 -4.11 -1.65 15.81
C SER A 145 -5.12 -1.59 14.66
N HIS A 146 -5.65 -2.75 14.28
CA HIS A 146 -6.62 -2.86 13.19
C HIS A 146 -7.81 -1.91 13.37
N ALA A 147 -8.39 -1.82 14.57
CA ALA A 147 -9.54 -0.93 14.82
C ALA A 147 -9.20 0.56 14.70
N ARG A 148 -8.04 1.01 15.16
CA ARG A 148 -7.65 2.44 15.06
C ARG A 148 -7.24 2.79 13.64
N SER A 149 -6.46 1.94 13.00
CA SER A 149 -6.01 2.16 11.64
C SER A 149 -7.19 2.07 10.65
N SER A 150 -8.20 1.23 10.90
CA SER A 150 -9.38 1.17 10.03
C SER A 150 -10.21 2.44 10.14
N ARG A 151 -10.42 2.98 11.35
CA ARG A 151 -11.06 4.29 11.53
C ARG A 151 -10.30 5.42 10.84
N LEU A 152 -8.96 5.39 10.85
CA LEU A 152 -8.16 6.38 10.12
C LEU A 152 -8.43 6.29 8.61
N ILE A 153 -8.37 5.09 8.03
CA ILE A 153 -8.64 4.86 6.61
C ILE A 153 -10.08 5.25 6.26
N GLY A 154 -11.06 4.86 7.08
CA GLY A 154 -12.47 5.22 6.91
C GLY A 154 -12.68 6.74 6.86
N ARG A 155 -11.96 7.49 7.70
CA ARG A 155 -11.96 8.97 7.66
C ARG A 155 -11.35 9.52 6.37
N LEU A 156 -10.22 8.95 5.91
CA LEU A 156 -9.60 9.36 4.64
C LEU A 156 -10.53 9.08 3.44
N TRP A 157 -11.20 7.93 3.46
CA TRP A 157 -12.20 7.56 2.47
C TRP A 157 -13.38 8.53 2.45
N ALA A 158 -13.97 8.81 3.63
CA ALA A 158 -15.08 9.76 3.76
C ALA A 158 -14.67 11.18 3.30
N PHE A 159 -13.45 11.61 3.63
CA PHE A 159 -12.90 12.89 3.17
C PHE A 159 -12.80 12.95 1.64
N ARG A 160 -12.29 11.88 1.00
CA ARG A 160 -12.23 11.77 -0.46
C ARG A 160 -13.62 11.82 -1.10
N ASN A 161 -14.62 11.15 -0.53
CA ASN A 161 -15.98 11.19 -1.07
C ASN A 161 -16.59 12.59 -1.00
N ARG A 162 -16.39 13.29 0.13
CA ARG A 162 -16.82 14.70 0.29
C ARG A 162 -16.17 15.63 -0.74
N LEU A 163 -14.87 15.47 -0.99
CA LEU A 163 -14.17 16.28 -2.00
C LEU A 163 -14.69 16.06 -3.42
N LEU A 164 -15.13 14.85 -3.74
CA LEU A 164 -15.59 14.47 -5.08
C LEU A 164 -17.10 14.60 -5.27
N GLY A 165 -17.85 15.06 -4.25
CA GLY A 165 -19.31 15.13 -4.29
C GLY A 165 -19.98 13.76 -4.44
N ALA A 166 -19.27 12.68 -4.10
CA ALA A 166 -19.82 11.34 -4.10
C ALA A 166 -20.59 11.10 -2.78
N PRO A 167 -21.71 10.36 -2.81
CA PRO A 167 -22.48 10.03 -1.62
C PRO A 167 -21.64 9.30 -0.55
#